data_AF-A0AA50Y409-F1
#
_entry.id   AF-A0AA50Y409-F1
#
_cell.length_a   1.000
_cell.length_b   1.000
_cell.length_c   1.000
_cell.angle_alpha   90.00
_cell.angle_beta   90.00
_cell.angle_gamma   90.00
#
_symmetry.space_group_name_H-M   'P 1'
#
loop_
_entity.id
_entity.type
_entity.pdbx_description
1 polymer ?
#
loop_
_entity_poly.entity_id
_entity_poly.type
_entity_poly.pdbx_seq_one_letter_code
_entity_poly.pdbx_strand_id
1 'polypeptide(L)'
;AIDRAMKLKGAGNRAFHAGEYDKAIALYNEAIEACPPDRPIDLATFYQNRSACYEKREMWEQVKEDCTFALKLNEKYVKAFLRRSRAAEKSGDLVLALEDVTSACILERFQVQSSLVNADRILKALGRQHAREA
;
A
#
# COMPACT_ATOMS: atom_id res chain seq x y z
N ALA A 1 5.80 16.41 -19.18
CA ALA A 1 4.80 16.20 -18.11
C ALA A 1 5.23 15.07 -17.17
N ILE A 2 5.41 13.84 -17.66
CA ILE A 2 5.92 12.71 -16.86
C ILE A 2 7.31 12.94 -16.24
N ASP A 3 8.24 13.60 -16.93
CA ASP A 3 9.58 13.87 -16.38
C ASP A 3 9.53 14.73 -15.10
N ARG A 4 8.57 15.67 -15.03
CA ARG A 4 8.36 16.49 -13.83
C ARG A 4 7.87 15.61 -12.68
N ALA A 5 6.86 14.78 -12.92
CA ALA A 5 6.33 13.85 -11.93
C ALA A 5 7.42 12.88 -11.41
N MET A 6 8.27 12.37 -12.30
CA MET A 6 9.36 11.46 -11.92
C MET A 6 10.46 12.15 -11.09
N LYS A 7 10.78 13.43 -11.39
CA LYS A 7 11.68 14.22 -10.55
C LYS A 7 11.10 14.46 -9.15
N LEU A 8 9.80 14.79 -9.07
CA LEU A 8 9.08 14.98 -7.81
C LEU A 8 9.05 13.69 -6.99
N LYS A 9 8.70 12.55 -7.62
CA LYS A 9 8.81 11.22 -7.00
C LYS A 9 10.22 10.95 -6.50
N GLY A 10 11.25 11.27 -7.29
CA GLY A 10 12.65 11.11 -6.87
C GLY A 10 13.01 11.95 -5.64
N ALA A 11 12.51 13.18 -5.55
CA ALA A 11 12.65 14.03 -4.38
C ALA A 11 11.86 13.48 -3.17
N GLY A 12 10.64 13.02 -3.38
CA GLY A 12 9.81 12.37 -2.36
C GLY A 12 10.48 11.13 -1.78
N ASN A 13 11.11 10.30 -2.62
CA ASN A 13 11.89 9.15 -2.17
C ASN A 13 13.05 9.57 -1.26
N ARG A 14 13.80 10.63 -1.61
CA ARG A 14 14.89 11.14 -0.77
C ARG A 14 14.38 11.64 0.57
N ALA A 15 13.29 12.42 0.58
CA ALA A 15 12.66 12.89 1.80
C ALA A 15 12.17 11.74 2.68
N PHE A 16 11.56 10.70 2.09
CA PHE A 16 11.13 9.50 2.81
C PHE A 16 12.31 8.78 3.48
N HIS A 17 13.43 8.61 2.77
CA HIS A 17 14.62 7.99 3.34
C HIS A 17 15.29 8.85 4.42
N ALA A 18 15.11 10.17 4.37
CA ALA A 18 15.54 11.09 5.43
C ALA A 18 14.58 11.15 6.63
N GLY A 19 13.45 10.44 6.61
CA GLY A 19 12.43 10.49 7.66
C GLY A 19 11.53 11.73 7.60
N GLU A 20 11.66 12.57 6.58
CA GLU A 20 10.86 13.78 6.36
C GLU A 20 9.51 13.41 5.70
N TYR A 21 8.67 12.67 6.42
CA TYR A 21 7.45 12.07 5.84
C TYR A 21 6.44 13.09 5.32
N ASP A 22 6.23 14.22 6.00
CA ASP A 22 5.27 15.24 5.56
C ASP A 22 5.73 15.93 4.26
N LYS A 23 7.04 16.16 4.14
CA LYS A 23 7.65 16.68 2.91
C LYS A 23 7.57 15.65 1.78
N ALA A 24 7.80 14.37 2.08
CA ALA A 24 7.64 13.30 1.10
C ALA A 24 6.20 13.22 0.58
N ILE A 25 5.21 13.34 1.47
CA ILE A 25 3.79 13.38 1.11
C ILE A 25 3.50 14.56 0.17
N ALA A 26 3.96 15.77 0.51
CA ALA A 26 3.78 16.94 -0.35
C ALA A 26 4.39 16.72 -1.76
N LEU A 27 5.61 16.18 -1.82
CA LEU A 27 6.29 15.89 -3.09
C LEU A 27 5.58 14.81 -3.91
N TYR A 28 5.01 13.78 -3.26
CA TYR A 28 4.21 12.78 -3.97
C TYR A 28 2.86 13.33 -4.42
N ASN A 29 2.24 14.26 -3.69
CA ASN A 29 1.02 14.96 -4.15
C ASN A 29 1.30 15.71 -5.45
N GLU A 30 2.37 16.50 -5.48
CA GLU A 30 2.78 17.20 -6.71
C GLU A 30 3.11 16.21 -7.84
N ALA A 31 3.70 15.05 -7.53
CA ALA A 31 3.99 14.02 -8.53
C ALA A 31 2.69 13.42 -9.12
N ILE A 32 1.69 13.17 -8.28
CA ILE A 32 0.36 12.69 -8.67
C ILE A 32 -0.32 13.71 -9.58
N GLU A 33 -0.33 14.99 -9.20
CA GLU A 33 -0.92 16.08 -10.00
C GLU A 33 -0.21 16.28 -11.34
N ALA A 34 1.12 16.15 -11.37
CA ALA A 34 1.91 16.28 -12.58
C ALA A 34 1.88 15.03 -13.48
N CYS A 35 1.32 13.92 -13.01
CA CYS A 35 1.30 12.66 -13.74
C CYS A 35 0.30 12.71 -14.90
N PRO A 36 0.74 12.43 -16.14
CA PRO A 36 -0.18 12.34 -17.27
C PRO A 36 -1.21 11.20 -17.12
N PRO A 37 -2.44 11.36 -17.63
CA PRO A 37 -3.47 10.30 -17.58
C PRO A 37 -3.09 9.00 -18.31
N ASP A 38 -2.22 9.07 -19.32
CA ASP A 38 -1.70 7.93 -20.09
C ASP A 38 -0.59 7.15 -19.35
N ARG A 39 -0.32 7.49 -18.09
CA ARG A 39 0.73 6.88 -17.25
C ARG A 39 0.18 6.24 -15.97
N PRO A 40 -0.79 5.30 -16.07
CA PRO A 40 -1.45 4.72 -14.90
C PRO A 40 -0.49 3.94 -13.98
N ILE A 41 0.52 3.27 -14.53
CA ILE A 41 1.49 2.48 -13.74
C ILE A 41 2.43 3.39 -12.92
N ASP A 42 2.85 4.52 -13.48
CA ASP A 42 3.63 5.52 -12.77
C ASP A 42 2.79 6.17 -11.67
N LEU A 43 1.53 6.53 -12.00
CA LEU A 43 0.58 7.06 -11.04
C LEU A 43 0.31 6.10 -9.88
N ALA A 44 0.14 4.80 -10.16
CA ALA A 44 0.01 3.75 -9.15
C ALA A 44 1.23 3.72 -8.21
N THR A 45 2.43 3.89 -8.77
CA THR A 45 3.67 3.94 -7.99
C THR A 45 3.73 5.17 -7.10
N PHE A 46 3.20 6.32 -7.52
CA PHE A 46 3.18 7.54 -6.70
C PHE A 46 2.22 7.41 -5.52
N TYR A 47 1.00 6.90 -5.74
CA TYR A 47 0.08 6.55 -4.66
C TYR A 47 0.69 5.54 -3.70
N GLN A 48 1.34 4.50 -4.21
CA GLN A 48 2.00 3.52 -3.37
C GLN A 48 3.10 4.18 -2.50
N ASN A 49 3.95 5.03 -3.07
CA ASN A 49 5.01 5.67 -2.29
C ASN A 49 4.45 6.66 -1.25
N ARG A 50 3.35 7.36 -1.56
CA ARG A 50 2.66 8.23 -0.59
C ARG A 50 2.03 7.42 0.54
N SER A 51 1.42 6.28 0.24
CA SER A 51 0.91 5.34 1.25
C SER A 51 2.01 4.85 2.20
N ALA A 52 3.25 4.71 1.73
CA ALA A 52 4.37 4.36 2.59
C ALA A 52 4.67 5.45 3.63
N CYS A 53 4.47 6.72 3.29
CA CYS A 53 4.61 7.84 4.22
C CYS A 53 3.48 7.85 5.23
N TYR A 54 2.24 7.65 4.79
CA TYR A 54 1.09 7.51 5.69
C TYR A 54 1.23 6.34 6.65
N GLU A 55 1.79 5.21 6.21
CA GLU A 55 2.08 4.07 7.09
C GLU A 55 3.07 4.45 8.20
N LYS A 56 4.09 5.24 7.88
CA LYS A 56 5.06 5.76 8.88
C LYS A 56 4.45 6.75 9.87
N ARG A 57 3.31 7.35 9.50
CA ARG A 57 2.51 8.24 10.33
C ARG A 57 1.34 7.52 11.02
N GLU A 58 1.21 6.20 10.85
CA GLU A 58 0.10 5.39 11.36
C GLU A 58 -1.29 5.89 10.88
N MET A 59 -1.32 6.54 9.71
CA MET A 59 -2.53 7.06 9.09
C MET A 59 -3.21 5.98 8.25
N TRP A 60 -3.76 4.96 8.92
CA TRP A 60 -4.17 3.70 8.30
C TRP A 60 -5.27 3.83 7.24
N GLU A 61 -6.21 4.76 7.41
CA GLU A 61 -7.26 5.01 6.42
C GLU A 61 -6.68 5.57 5.11
N GLN A 62 -5.76 6.53 5.21
CA GLN A 62 -5.07 7.09 4.05
C GLN A 62 -4.16 6.06 3.36
N VAL A 63 -3.56 5.12 4.12
CA VAL A 63 -2.84 3.98 3.53
C VAL A 63 -3.79 3.11 2.71
N LYS A 64 -4.97 2.78 3.25
CA LYS A 64 -5.96 1.96 2.53
C LYS A 64 -6.47 2.65 1.27
N GLU A 65 -6.73 3.95 1.35
CA GLU A 65 -7.19 4.76 0.21
C GLU A 65 -6.16 4.78 -0.92
N ASP A 66 -4.91 5.17 -0.63
CA ASP A 66 -3.84 5.23 -1.62
C ASP A 66 -3.53 3.85 -2.23
N CYS A 67 -3.49 2.81 -1.40
CA CYS A 67 -3.27 1.46 -1.93
C CYS A 67 -4.44 1.00 -2.80
N THR A 68 -5.67 1.41 -2.50
CA THR A 68 -6.85 1.11 -3.33
C THR A 68 -6.77 1.82 -4.68
N PHE A 69 -6.35 3.10 -4.70
CA PHE A 69 -6.09 3.80 -5.97
C PHE A 69 -4.96 3.14 -6.76
N ALA A 70 -3.86 2.76 -6.10
CA ALA A 70 -2.75 2.07 -6.75
C ALA A 70 -3.18 0.72 -7.36
N LEU A 71 -4.03 -0.05 -6.68
CA LEU A 71 -4.53 -1.33 -7.17
C LEU A 71 -5.54 -1.19 -8.31
N LYS A 72 -6.35 -0.12 -8.33
CA LYS A 72 -7.21 0.22 -9.48
C LYS A 72 -6.40 0.52 -10.76
N LEU A 73 -5.21 1.08 -10.60
CA LEU A 73 -4.33 1.45 -11.71
C LEU A 73 -3.36 0.32 -12.10
N ASN A 74 -2.99 -0.53 -11.14
CA ASN A 74 -2.13 -1.70 -11.32
C ASN A 74 -2.62 -2.86 -10.45
N GLU A 75 -3.49 -3.69 -11.03
CA GLU A 75 -4.16 -4.80 -10.35
C GLU A 75 -3.22 -5.89 -9.82
N LYS A 76 -1.98 -5.95 -10.33
CA LYS A 76 -0.98 -6.94 -9.94
C LYS A 76 0.09 -6.36 -9.01
N TYR A 77 -0.19 -5.23 -8.36
CA TYR A 77 0.80 -4.54 -7.54
C TYR A 77 0.92 -5.16 -6.14
N VAL A 78 1.72 -6.23 -6.03
CA VAL A 78 1.96 -6.97 -4.78
C VAL A 78 2.29 -6.06 -3.59
N LYS A 79 3.13 -5.02 -3.77
CA LYS A 79 3.48 -4.08 -2.69
C LYS A 79 2.30 -3.26 -2.18
N ALA A 80 1.29 -3.00 -3.01
CA ALA A 80 0.08 -2.30 -2.60
C ALA A 80 -0.84 -3.23 -1.81
N PHE A 81 -1.03 -4.48 -2.26
CA PHE A 81 -1.77 -5.50 -1.50
C PHE A 81 -1.16 -5.71 -0.11
N LEU A 82 0.15 -5.95 -0.02
CA LEU A 82 0.80 -6.19 1.27
C LEU A 82 0.69 -5.00 2.23
N ARG A 83 0.70 -3.76 1.72
CA ARG A 83 0.58 -2.57 2.55
C ARG A 83 -0.86 -2.30 2.98
N ARG A 84 -1.83 -2.47 2.07
CA ARG A 84 -3.25 -2.35 2.41
C ARG A 84 -3.69 -3.43 3.39
N SER A 85 -3.21 -4.67 3.23
CA SER A 85 -3.42 -5.75 4.19
C SER A 85 -2.97 -5.37 5.60
N ARG A 86 -1.76 -4.79 5.72
CA ARG A 86 -1.24 -4.33 7.01
C ARG A 86 -2.06 -3.19 7.60
N ALA A 87 -2.47 -2.22 6.80
CA ALA A 87 -3.31 -1.12 7.26
C ALA A 87 -4.70 -1.62 7.70
N ALA A 88 -5.31 -2.51 6.91
CA ALA A 88 -6.58 -3.16 7.22
C ALA A 88 -6.51 -3.87 8.57
N GLU A 89 -5.47 -4.69 8.78
CA GLU A 89 -5.23 -5.36 10.05
C GLU A 89 -5.07 -4.38 11.22
N LYS A 90 -4.31 -3.29 11.04
CA LYS A 90 -4.14 -2.26 12.07
C LYS A 90 -5.44 -1.52 12.39
N SER A 91 -6.33 -1.40 11.42
CA SER A 91 -7.69 -0.85 11.60
C SER A 91 -8.73 -1.86 12.09
N GLY A 92 -8.36 -3.13 12.28
CA GLY A 92 -9.27 -4.21 12.70
C GLY A 92 -10.10 -4.86 11.58
N ASP A 93 -9.91 -4.44 10.33
CA ASP A 93 -10.55 -5.03 9.16
C ASP A 93 -9.79 -6.30 8.74
N LEU A 94 -9.96 -7.36 9.51
CA LEU A 94 -9.25 -8.63 9.32
C LEU A 94 -9.69 -9.37 8.05
N VAL A 95 -10.91 -9.11 7.56
CA VAL A 95 -11.41 -9.70 6.31
C VAL A 95 -10.64 -9.13 5.13
N LEU A 96 -10.61 -7.79 4.98
CA LEU A 96 -9.83 -7.14 3.93
C LEU A 96 -8.34 -7.49 4.04
N ALA A 97 -7.82 -7.55 5.28
CA ALA A 97 -6.43 -7.93 5.51
C ALA A 97 -6.10 -9.32 4.95
N LEU A 98 -7.00 -10.29 5.15
CA LEU A 98 -6.85 -11.67 4.68
C LEU A 98 -6.98 -11.77 3.15
N GLU A 99 -7.94 -11.05 2.56
CA GLU A 99 -8.14 -11.02 1.10
C GLU A 99 -6.91 -10.46 0.39
N ASP A 100 -6.36 -9.34 0.89
CA ASP A 100 -5.21 -8.68 0.29
C ASP A 100 -3.93 -9.52 0.40
N VAL A 101 -3.65 -10.10 1.58
CA VAL A 101 -2.45 -10.94 1.74
C VAL A 101 -2.56 -12.23 0.92
N THR A 102 -3.77 -12.78 0.76
CA THR A 102 -4.01 -13.94 -0.10
C THR A 102 -3.79 -13.59 -1.57
N SER A 103 -4.27 -12.43 -2.02
CA SER A 103 -4.02 -11.91 -3.37
C SER A 103 -2.51 -11.75 -3.63
N ALA A 104 -1.77 -11.20 -2.66
CA ALA A 104 -0.30 -11.13 -2.75
C ALA A 104 0.34 -12.53 -2.86
N CYS A 105 -0.07 -13.50 -2.03
CA CYS A 105 0.44 -14.88 -2.08
C CYS A 105 0.21 -15.53 -3.45
N ILE A 106 -0.98 -15.33 -4.04
CA ILE A 106 -1.31 -15.86 -5.37
C ILE A 106 -0.38 -15.27 -6.45
N LEU A 107 -0.19 -13.95 -6.44
CA LEU A 107 0.70 -13.26 -7.40
C LEU A 107 2.17 -13.67 -7.23
N GLU A 108 2.59 -13.96 -5.99
CA GLU A 108 3.90 -14.47 -5.63
C GLU A 108 4.03 -16.00 -5.82
N ARG A 109 2.99 -16.67 -6.36
CA ARG A 109 2.92 -18.12 -6.56
C ARG A 109 3.26 -18.92 -5.30
N PHE A 110 2.87 -18.37 -4.14
CA PHE A 110 3.13 -18.94 -2.82
C PHE A 110 4.62 -19.23 -2.54
N GLN A 111 5.55 -18.52 -3.21
CA GLN A 111 6.99 -18.70 -3.02
C GLN A 111 7.59 -17.80 -1.93
N VAL A 112 6.85 -16.78 -1.48
CA VAL A 112 7.35 -15.77 -0.53
C VAL A 112 6.89 -16.12 0.89
N GLN A 113 7.82 -16.64 1.69
CA GLN A 113 7.53 -17.13 3.05
C GLN A 113 6.91 -16.05 3.95
N SER A 114 7.35 -14.79 3.86
CA SER A 114 6.82 -13.70 4.68
C SER A 114 5.34 -13.45 4.42
N SER A 115 4.88 -13.57 3.17
CA SER A 115 3.47 -13.39 2.81
C SER A 115 2.61 -14.53 3.34
N LEU A 116 3.12 -15.77 3.27
CA LEU A 116 2.46 -16.95 3.86
C LEU A 116 2.30 -16.83 5.37
N VAL A 117 3.36 -16.39 6.07
CA VAL A 117 3.33 -16.17 7.53
C VAL A 117 2.32 -15.07 7.89
N ASN A 118 2.23 -14.01 7.09
CA ASN A 118 1.23 -12.96 7.31
C ASN A 118 -0.20 -13.49 7.13
N ALA A 119 -0.44 -14.30 6.08
CA ALA A 119 -1.75 -14.92 5.84
C ALA A 119 -2.18 -15.84 6.99
N ASP A 120 -1.30 -16.73 7.44
CA ASP A 120 -1.56 -17.63 8.58
C ASP A 120 -1.90 -16.84 9.86
N ARG A 121 -1.13 -15.79 10.14
CA ARG A 121 -1.35 -14.94 11.32
C ARG A 121 -2.70 -14.22 11.28
N ILE A 122 -3.06 -13.63 10.15
CA ILE A 122 -4.33 -12.92 9.98
C ILE A 122 -5.50 -13.91 10.04
N LEU A 123 -5.39 -15.06 9.39
CA LEU A 123 -6.41 -16.12 9.42
C LEU A 123 -6.68 -16.59 10.86
N LYS A 124 -5.62 -16.81 11.66
CA LYS A 124 -5.75 -17.17 13.08
C LYS A 124 -6.44 -16.07 13.89
N ALA A 125 -6.14 -14.80 13.62
CA ALA A 125 -6.78 -13.67 14.29
C ALA A 125 -8.29 -13.61 13.96
N LEU A 126 -8.64 -13.71 12.68
CA LEU A 126 -10.03 -13.70 12.22
C LEU A 126 -10.83 -14.89 12.78
N GLY A 127 -10.26 -16.09 12.75
CA GLY A 127 -10.89 -17.29 13.31
C GLY A 127 -11.16 -17.17 14.81
N ARG A 128 -10.24 -16.57 15.58
CA ARG A 128 -10.45 -16.30 17.02
C ARG A 128 -11.54 -15.26 17.26
N GLN A 129 -11.66 -14.26 16.38
CA GLN A 129 -12.71 -13.26 16.48
C GLN A 129 -14.08 -13.91 16.30
N HIS A 130 -14.27 -14.65 15.20
CA HIS A 130 -15.54 -15.34 14.94
C HIS A 130 -15.89 -16.38 16.01
N ALA A 131 -14.91 -17.12 16.52
CA ALA A 131 -15.14 -18.10 17.59
C ALA A 131 -15.56 -17.47 18.94
N ARG A 132 -15.29 -16.17 19.17
CA ARG A 132 -15.74 -15.44 20.36
C ARG A 132 -17.12 -14.80 20.18
N GLU A 133 -17.51 -14.57 18.94
CA GLU A 133 -18.80 -13.96 18.56
C GLU A 133 -19.92 -15.01 18.40
N ALA A 134 -19.56 -16.30 18.41
CA ALA A 134 -20.47 -17.45 18.37
C ALA A 134 -20.87 -17.94 19.78
#